data_AF-A0A662J6Y4-F1
#
_entry.id   AF-A0A662J6Y4-F1
#
_cell.length_a   1.000
_cell.length_b   1.000
_cell.length_c   1.000
_cell.angle_alpha   90.00
_cell.angle_beta   90.00
_cell.angle_gamma   90.00
#
_symmetry.space_group_name_H-M   'P 1'
#
loop_
_entity.id
_entity.type
_entity.pdbx_description
1 polymer ?
#
loop_
_entity_poly.entity_id
_entity_poly.type
_entity_poly.pdbx_seq_one_letter_code
_entity_poly.pdbx_strand_id
1 'polypeptide(L)'
;MFRSDELHRTLLEAIDEALFLFGLGVRDVTYYYCESRYGAKRDEIPFKLNCFLDCLYEIYGLAAKMIEAQIIKQLEVKLRVKVGVESLTECLNRLKSYVEVNNERPWGLA
;
A
#
# COMPACT_ATOMS: atom_id res chain seq x y z
N MET A 1 -12.58 10.85 -4.42
CA MET A 1 -12.85 10.19 -5.70
C MET A 1 -11.49 9.93 -6.32
N PHE A 2 -11.07 8.68 -6.50
CA PHE A 2 -9.67 8.33 -6.78
C PHE A 2 -9.55 7.45 -8.04
N ARG A 3 -8.62 7.76 -8.94
CA ARG A 3 -8.24 6.91 -10.10
C ARG A 3 -7.27 5.80 -9.68
N SER A 4 -7.13 4.74 -10.48
CA SER A 4 -6.16 3.65 -10.20
C SER A 4 -4.73 4.17 -10.02
N ASP A 5 -4.27 5.10 -10.86
CA ASP A 5 -2.95 5.73 -10.73
C ASP A 5 -2.79 6.49 -9.41
N GLU A 6 -3.86 7.13 -8.95
CA GLU A 6 -3.87 7.88 -7.70
C GLU A 6 -3.79 6.95 -6.50
N LEU A 7 -4.47 5.80 -6.54
CA LEU A 7 -4.36 4.76 -5.51
C LEU A 7 -2.92 4.20 -5.46
N HIS A 8 -2.30 3.94 -6.60
CA HIS A 8 -0.90 3.47 -6.64
C HIS A 8 0.06 4.49 -6.04
N ARG A 9 -0.05 5.76 -6.43
CA ARG A 9 0.76 6.83 -5.84
C ARG A 9 0.53 6.95 -4.33
N THR A 10 -0.73 6.93 -3.90
CA THR A 10 -1.09 7.03 -2.48
C THR A 10 -0.55 5.86 -1.68
N LEU A 11 -0.56 4.65 -2.24
CA LEU A 11 0.05 3.45 -1.64
C LEU A 11 1.55 3.64 -1.45
N LEU A 12 2.27 4.10 -2.48
CA LEU A 12 3.71 4.32 -2.39
C LEU A 12 4.07 5.34 -1.31
N GLU A 13 3.35 6.46 -1.25
CA GLU A 13 3.53 7.47 -0.21
C GLU A 13 3.22 6.91 1.19
N ALA A 14 2.14 6.12 1.33
CA ALA A 14 1.77 5.48 2.58
C ALA A 14 2.85 4.48 3.06
N ILE A 15 3.48 3.74 2.14
CA ILE A 15 4.59 2.84 2.45
C ILE A 15 5.82 3.63 2.90
N ASP A 16 6.20 4.68 2.17
CA ASP A 16 7.36 5.52 2.53
C ASP A 16 7.22 6.09 3.94
N GLU A 17 6.05 6.67 4.23
CA GLU A 17 5.74 7.26 5.53
C GLU A 17 5.68 6.21 6.64
N ALA A 18 5.06 5.05 6.38
CA ALA A 18 5.00 3.97 7.35
C ALA A 18 6.39 3.46 7.72
N LEU A 19 7.25 3.19 6.74
CA LEU A 19 8.62 2.71 6.98
C LEU A 19 9.48 3.76 7.69
N PHE A 20 9.34 5.04 7.32
CA PHE A 20 10.08 6.13 7.96
C PHE A 20 9.76 6.28 9.45
N LEU A 21 8.53 5.96 9.89
CA LEU A 21 8.14 5.98 11.30
C LEU A 21 8.90 4.96 12.16
N PHE A 22 9.41 3.87 11.57
CA PHE A 22 10.20 2.87 12.28
C PHE A 22 11.70 3.19 12.30
N GLY A 23 12.15 4.22 11.58
CA GLY A 23 13.51 4.74 11.63
C GLY A 23 14.03 5.26 10.29
N LEU A 24 14.97 6.20 10.35
CA LEU A 24 15.48 6.92 9.17
C LEU A 24 16.03 6.00 8.07
N GLY A 25 16.66 4.88 8.44
CA GLY A 25 17.23 3.92 7.48
C GLY A 25 16.29 2.76 7.11
N VAL A 26 15.14 2.62 7.77
CA VAL A 26 14.27 1.44 7.58
C VAL A 26 13.76 1.39 6.16
N ARG A 27 13.19 2.50 5.66
CA ARG A 27 12.68 2.60 4.27
C ARG A 27 13.70 2.15 3.24
N ASP A 28 14.92 2.69 3.31
CA ASP A 28 15.95 2.45 2.30
C ASP A 28 16.45 1.00 2.35
N VAL A 29 16.62 0.44 3.56
CA VAL A 29 17.00 -0.98 3.73
C VAL A 29 15.89 -1.91 3.26
N THR A 30 14.62 -1.62 3.56
CA THR A 30 13.49 -2.42 3.08
C THR A 30 13.45 -2.44 1.56
N TYR A 31 13.54 -1.28 0.90
CA TYR A 31 13.49 -1.22 -0.56
C TYR A 31 14.71 -1.87 -1.20
N TYR A 32 15.91 -1.68 -0.66
CA TYR A 32 17.10 -2.38 -1.12
C TYR A 32 16.93 -3.91 -1.06
N TYR A 33 16.44 -4.43 0.07
CA TYR A 33 16.23 -5.86 0.22
C TYR A 33 15.13 -6.38 -0.72
N CYS A 34 14.00 -5.67 -0.82
CA CYS A 34 12.89 -5.99 -1.71
C CYS A 34 13.33 -6.06 -3.18
N GLU A 35 14.12 -5.09 -3.63
CA GLU A 35 14.67 -5.08 -4.98
C GLU A 35 15.67 -6.23 -5.18
N SER A 36 16.62 -6.40 -4.27
CA SER A 36 17.69 -7.41 -4.40
C SER A 36 17.19 -8.85 -4.34
N ARG A 37 16.17 -9.13 -3.51
CA ARG A 37 15.68 -10.47 -3.21
C ARG A 37 14.48 -10.88 -4.05
N TYR A 38 13.57 -9.94 -4.29
CA TYR A 38 12.30 -10.20 -4.98
C TYR A 38 12.20 -9.50 -6.34
N GLY A 39 13.19 -8.68 -6.72
CA GLY A 39 13.15 -7.92 -7.96
C GLY A 39 11.97 -6.92 -8.01
N ALA A 40 11.52 -6.45 -6.84
CA ALA A 40 10.41 -5.51 -6.72
C ALA A 40 10.95 -4.13 -6.31
N LYS A 41 11.12 -3.25 -7.30
CA LYS A 41 11.49 -1.85 -7.07
C LYS A 41 10.33 -1.09 -6.45
N ARG A 42 10.62 0.01 -5.76
CA ARG A 42 9.60 0.87 -5.13
C ARG A 42 8.39 1.10 -6.03
N ASP A 43 8.60 1.64 -7.23
CA ASP A 43 7.50 2.01 -8.14
C ASP A 43 6.74 0.80 -8.73
N GLU A 44 7.29 -0.41 -8.60
CA GLU A 44 6.64 -1.65 -9.02
C GLU A 44 5.82 -2.30 -7.90
N ILE A 45 6.00 -1.90 -6.64
CA ILE A 45 5.29 -2.48 -5.48
C ILE A 45 3.77 -2.50 -5.66
N PRO A 46 3.10 -1.47 -6.22
CA PRO A 46 1.64 -1.52 -6.43
C PRO A 46 1.19 -2.70 -7.31
N PHE A 47 2.07 -3.16 -8.21
CA PHE A 47 1.84 -4.30 -9.10
C PHE A 47 2.42 -5.61 -8.55
N LYS A 48 3.42 -5.54 -7.67
CA LYS A 48 4.11 -6.67 -7.04
C LYS A 48 3.88 -6.72 -5.52
N LEU A 49 2.65 -6.48 -5.08
CA LEU A 49 2.32 -6.36 -3.65
C LEU A 49 2.73 -7.60 -2.85
N ASN A 50 2.49 -8.80 -3.36
CA ASN A 50 2.85 -10.04 -2.67
C ASN A 50 4.36 -10.13 -2.41
N CYS A 51 5.18 -9.77 -3.40
CA CYS A 51 6.64 -9.71 -3.24
C CYS A 51 7.06 -8.74 -2.14
N PHE A 52 6.39 -7.59 -2.03
CA PHE A 52 6.65 -6.63 -0.96
C PHE A 52 6.24 -7.17 0.41
N LEU A 53 5.08 -7.83 0.53
CA LEU A 53 4.62 -8.44 1.79
C LEU A 53 5.54 -9.58 2.24
N ASP A 54 5.95 -10.44 1.30
CA ASP A 54 6.92 -11.51 1.56
C ASP A 54 8.27 -10.93 2.02
N CYS A 55 8.73 -9.86 1.36
CA CYS A 55 9.92 -9.11 1.78
C CYS A 55 9.80 -8.56 3.21
N LEU A 56 8.67 -7.93 3.57
CA LEU A 56 8.46 -7.44 4.93
C LEU A 56 8.50 -8.58 5.94
N TYR A 57 7.85 -9.71 5.63
CA TYR A 57 7.84 -10.87 6.51
C TYR A 57 9.23 -11.52 6.66
N GLU A 58 10.03 -11.58 5.59
CA GLU A 58 11.40 -12.12 5.65
C GLU A 58 12.32 -11.24 6.51
N ILE A 59 12.20 -9.91 6.44
CA ILE A 59 13.03 -8.99 7.23
C ILE A 59 12.56 -8.90 8.68
N TYR A 60 11.26 -8.74 8.89
CA TYR A 60 10.68 -8.34 10.20
C TYR A 60 9.94 -9.47 10.91
N GLY A 61 9.74 -10.62 10.27
CA GLY A 61 8.92 -11.71 10.80
C GLY A 61 7.51 -11.24 11.14
N LEU A 62 7.01 -11.64 12.32
CA LEU A 62 5.68 -11.25 12.80
C LEU A 62 5.50 -9.73 12.96
N ALA A 63 6.59 -8.97 13.14
CA ALA A 63 6.53 -7.51 13.25
C ALA A 63 6.13 -6.83 11.93
N ALA A 64 6.19 -7.54 10.79
CA ALA A 64 5.68 -7.05 9.50
C ALA A 64 4.21 -6.60 9.58
N LYS A 65 3.40 -7.24 10.42
CA LYS A 65 2.00 -6.85 10.66
C LYS A 65 1.86 -5.44 11.24
N MET A 66 2.84 -4.97 12.02
CA MET A 66 2.84 -3.60 12.54
C MET A 66 3.09 -2.60 11.43
N ILE A 67 3.94 -2.96 10.46
CA ILE A 67 4.21 -2.13 9.27
C ILE A 67 2.96 -2.10 8.38
N GLU A 68 2.33 -3.25 8.09
CA GLU A 68 1.07 -3.31 7.35
C GLU A 68 -0.02 -2.43 7.99
N ALA A 69 -0.22 -2.56 9.32
CA ALA A 69 -1.18 -1.75 10.05
C ALA A 69 -0.90 -0.24 9.92
N GLN A 70 0.38 0.15 9.94
CA GLN A 70 0.77 1.54 9.76
C GLN A 70 0.52 2.02 8.31
N ILE A 71 0.79 1.19 7.30
CA ILE A 71 0.48 1.51 5.89
C ILE A 71 -1.03 1.70 5.72
N ILE A 72 -1.85 0.79 6.26
CA ILE A 72 -3.31 0.88 6.21
C ILE A 72 -3.79 2.18 6.85
N LYS A 73 -3.25 2.54 8.02
CA LYS A 73 -3.57 3.80 8.70
C LYS A 73 -3.22 5.02 7.85
N GLN A 74 -2.07 5.03 7.17
CA GLN A 74 -1.71 6.13 6.28
C GLN A 74 -2.64 6.22 5.06
N LEU A 75 -3.02 5.07 4.48
CA LEU A 75 -4.01 5.02 3.40
C LEU A 75 -5.37 5.59 3.84
N GLU A 76 -5.87 5.18 5.00
CA GLU A 76 -7.13 5.68 5.58
C GLU A 76 -7.10 7.20 5.76
N VAL A 77 -6.00 7.75 6.29
CA VAL A 77 -5.82 9.20 6.49
C VAL A 77 -5.78 9.93 5.15
N LYS A 78 -4.96 9.47 4.21
CA LYS A 78 -4.77 10.13 2.89
C LYS A 78 -6.06 10.10 2.07
N LEU A 79 -6.79 9.00 2.10
CA LEU A 79 -8.02 8.81 1.33
C LEU A 79 -9.28 9.30 2.07
N ARG A 80 -9.15 9.65 3.36
CA ARG A 80 -10.26 10.03 4.25
C ARG A 80 -11.35 8.96 4.33
N VAL A 81 -10.93 7.71 4.45
CA VAL A 81 -11.82 6.53 4.54
C VAL A 81 -11.49 5.72 5.79
N LYS A 82 -12.43 4.87 6.22
CA LYS A 82 -12.16 3.82 7.20
C LYS A 82 -12.51 2.48 6.57
N VAL A 83 -11.53 1.59 6.53
CA VAL A 83 -11.65 0.28 5.90
C VAL A 83 -11.87 -0.80 6.96
N GLY A 84 -11.26 -0.64 8.15
CA GLY A 84 -11.49 -1.52 9.31
C GLY A 84 -11.02 -2.96 9.08
N VAL A 85 -9.81 -3.13 8.55
CA VAL A 85 -9.19 -4.43 8.23
C VAL A 85 -7.77 -4.49 8.78
N GLU A 86 -7.26 -5.70 8.96
CA GLU A 86 -5.92 -5.95 9.51
C GLU A 86 -4.86 -6.24 8.43
N SER A 87 -5.26 -6.72 7.25
CA SER A 87 -4.34 -7.05 6.15
C SER A 87 -4.29 -5.95 5.09
N LEU A 88 -3.08 -5.63 4.61
CA LEU A 88 -2.91 -4.64 3.55
C LEU A 88 -3.54 -5.09 2.23
N THR A 89 -3.48 -6.39 1.93
CA THR A 89 -4.14 -6.97 0.75
C THR A 89 -5.65 -6.79 0.80
N GLU A 90 -6.27 -7.09 1.95
CA GLU A 90 -7.72 -6.88 2.12
C GLU A 90 -8.08 -5.40 2.02
N CYS A 91 -7.26 -4.52 2.60
CA CYS A 91 -7.44 -3.08 2.51
C CYS A 91 -7.48 -2.62 1.04
N LEU A 92 -6.47 -2.99 0.26
CA LEU A 92 -6.37 -2.61 -1.14
C LEU A 92 -7.49 -3.20 -2.00
N ASN A 93 -7.94 -4.42 -1.71
CA ASN A 93 -9.09 -5.02 -2.40
C ASN A 93 -10.39 -4.23 -2.15
N ARG A 94 -10.63 -3.82 -0.90
CA ARG A 94 -11.78 -2.94 -0.56
C ARG A 94 -11.63 -1.56 -1.22
N LEU A 95 -10.42 -1.00 -1.27
CA LEU A 95 -10.18 0.29 -1.92
C LEU A 95 -10.41 0.24 -3.43
N LYS A 96 -10.01 -0.86 -4.09
CA LYS A 96 -10.22 -1.07 -5.54
C LYS A 96 -11.70 -1.18 -5.91
N SER A 97 -12.52 -1.85 -5.10
CA SER A 97 -13.96 -1.95 -5.39
C SER A 97 -14.66 -0.59 -5.39
N TYR A 98 -14.20 0.38 -4.58
CA TYR A 98 -14.69 1.76 -4.67
C TYR A 98 -14.28 2.47 -5.97
N VAL A 99 -13.17 2.07 -6.60
CA VAL A 99 -12.73 2.64 -7.88
C VAL A 99 -13.54 2.04 -9.03
N GLU A 100 -13.73 0.72 -9.04
CA GLU A 100 -14.45 -0.01 -10.10
C GLU A 100 -15.94 0.35 -10.15
N VAL A 101 -16.63 0.37 -9.00
CA VAL A 101 -18.06 0.75 -8.91
C VAL A 101 -18.34 2.16 -9.43
N ASN A 102 -17.34 3.04 -9.46
CA ASN A 102 -17.50 4.42 -9.94
C ASN A 102 -17.06 4.61 -11.39
N ASN A 103 -16.28 3.69 -11.97
CA ASN A 103 -15.91 3.72 -13.38
C ASN A 103 -17.05 3.23 -14.30
N GLU A 104 -18.06 2.57 -13.71
CA GLU A 104 -19.23 2.02 -14.42
C GLU A 104 -20.49 2.91 -14.37
N ARG A 105 -20.44 4.16 -13.86
CA ARG A 105 -21.62 5.05 -13.87
C ARG A 105 -21.74 5.82 -15.20
N PRO A 106 -22.75 5.56 -16.06
CA PRO A 106 -22.89 6.20 -17.36
C PRO A 106 -23.96 7.28 -17.35
N TRP A 107 -23.85 8.33 -16.52
CA TRP A 107 -24.82 9.43 -16.58
C TRP A 107 -24.15 10.79 -16.44
N GLY A 108 -23.79 11.35 -17.59
CA GLY A 108 -23.98 12.78 -17.80
C GLY A 108 -25.48 13.07 -17.80
N LEU A 109 -25.94 13.72 -16.73
CA LEU A 109 -27.22 14.42 -16.70
C LEU A 109 -26.95 15.79 -16.07
N ALA A 110 -26.73 16.76 -16.95
CA ALA A 110 -27.06 18.17 -16.74
C ALA A 110 -28.25 18.47 -17.65
#